data_AF-A0A9P5XHS3-F1
#
_entry.id   AF-A0A9P5XHS3-F1
#
_cell.length_a   1.000
_cell.length_b   1.000
_cell.length_c   1.000
_cell.angle_alpha   90.00
_cell.angle_beta   90.00
_cell.angle_gamma   90.00
#
_symmetry.space_group_name_H-M   'P 1'
#
loop_
_entity.id
_entity.type
_entity.pdbx_description
1 polymer ?
#
loop_
_entity_poly.entity_id
_entity_poly.type
_entity_poly.pdbx_seq_one_letter_code
_entity_poly.pdbx_strand_id
1 'polypeptide(L)'
;RLNVTTVAAKDALLNKSPVEIKQTAPCCIEISIGKHQHSLFYPIPVDGTRSKTRIARKSSYVEVEVPSRSSPLAQPALQPFPMTLDVSNSSVRVTCWNAPYISLNAYPIVPSLGDLGWVNTHLGFSLSHDERRRQFAAPAETWGPTMNFKISISNILIQFANNQVGVYLLQDPTLERSKPHTVLFLSSIRLDLSSATIIGDAAVIIPTSSSMMNTLSRHLYSSKFATIKTHGEEVRLWKHALPAFAERCRQWQHLPTCEYHKCERVPLSTEYNDNPLCSCGKGKNLGPFLKNNHWKELAPHATRIAVSPVFPVTYLENVTEGSLETMLSNAPPGPNSGSCGLPEVPGVSSTQNRDNAAHQPRCSRCGSTGKPKLLQCSICQVVKYCSKDCQTADWKTHKHICKTLGERLT
;
A
#
# COMPACT_ATOMS: atom_id res chain seq x y z
N ARG A 1 22.25 -11.51 15.60
CA ARG A 1 22.59 -12.14 16.89
C ARG A 1 22.35 -11.16 18.03
N LEU A 2 21.66 -11.57 19.10
CA LEU A 2 21.50 -10.82 20.34
C LEU A 2 22.50 -11.35 21.38
N ASN A 3 23.39 -10.49 21.86
CA ASN A 3 24.18 -10.78 23.05
C ASN A 3 23.40 -10.26 24.26
N VAL A 4 23.03 -11.14 25.18
CA VAL A 4 22.25 -10.77 26.37
C VAL A 4 23.21 -10.14 27.38
N THR A 5 23.02 -8.85 27.68
CA THR A 5 23.97 -8.08 28.51
C THR A 5 23.50 -7.90 29.94
N THR A 6 22.20 -7.73 30.16
CA THR A 6 21.60 -7.50 31.48
C THR A 6 21.68 -8.75 32.36
N VAL A 7 22.17 -8.61 33.59
CA VAL A 7 22.39 -9.71 34.55
C VAL A 7 21.13 -10.56 34.73
N ALA A 8 19.98 -9.92 35.00
CA ALA A 8 18.71 -10.63 35.19
C ALA A 8 18.31 -11.50 33.98
N ALA A 9 18.48 -10.99 32.75
CA ALA A 9 18.17 -11.77 31.54
C ALA A 9 19.21 -12.86 31.26
N LYS A 10 20.49 -12.65 31.63
CA LYS A 10 21.52 -13.71 31.57
C LYS A 10 21.17 -14.86 32.51
N ASP A 11 20.76 -14.54 33.73
CA ASP A 11 20.37 -15.54 34.74
C ASP A 11 19.11 -16.29 34.31
N ALA A 12 18.10 -15.60 33.78
CA ALA A 12 16.92 -16.23 33.19
C ALA A 12 17.30 -17.19 32.05
N LEU A 13 18.20 -16.74 31.15
CA LEU A 13 18.67 -17.56 30.04
C LEU A 13 19.49 -18.77 30.51
N LEU A 14 20.32 -18.63 31.55
CA LEU A 14 21.08 -19.71 32.18
C LEU A 14 20.15 -20.74 32.85
N ASN A 15 19.14 -20.26 33.58
CA ASN A 15 18.15 -21.05 34.32
C ASN A 15 17.06 -21.67 33.43
N LYS A 16 17.34 -21.84 32.14
CA LYS A 16 16.45 -22.51 31.17
C LYS A 16 15.07 -21.86 30.99
N SER A 17 14.93 -20.56 31.25
CA SER A 17 13.68 -19.85 30.91
C SER A 17 13.32 -20.06 29.44
N PRO A 18 12.00 -20.12 29.12
CA PRO A 18 11.53 -20.24 27.74
C PRO A 18 11.99 -19.04 26.93
N VAL A 19 12.37 -19.33 25.69
CA VAL A 19 12.78 -18.32 24.71
C VAL A 19 11.77 -18.36 23.58
N GLU A 20 10.99 -17.30 23.44
CA GLU A 20 10.00 -17.15 22.37
C GLU A 20 10.49 -16.14 21.35
N ILE A 21 10.18 -16.41 20.08
CA ILE A 21 10.58 -15.57 18.96
C ILE A 21 9.34 -15.20 18.19
N LYS A 22 9.15 -13.91 17.99
CA LYS A 22 8.00 -13.36 17.29
C LYS A 22 8.44 -12.24 16.38
N GLN A 23 8.03 -12.28 15.13
CA GLN A 23 8.18 -11.13 14.25
C GLN A 23 7.13 -10.07 14.60
N THR A 24 7.58 -8.87 14.91
CA THR A 24 6.73 -7.75 15.33
C THR A 24 6.66 -6.64 14.30
N ALA A 25 7.66 -6.53 13.42
CA ALA A 25 7.68 -5.60 12.28
C ALA A 25 8.38 -6.27 11.08
N PRO A 26 8.33 -5.69 9.86
CA PRO A 26 8.91 -6.32 8.68
C PRO A 26 10.41 -6.60 8.85
N CYS A 27 11.11 -5.72 9.57
CA CYS A 27 12.54 -5.81 9.83
C CYS A 27 12.88 -6.07 11.32
N CYS A 28 11.92 -6.50 12.15
CA CYS A 28 12.14 -6.68 13.59
C CYS A 28 11.65 -8.03 14.09
N ILE A 29 12.52 -8.73 14.82
CA ILE A 29 12.19 -9.93 15.59
C ILE A 29 12.30 -9.59 17.08
N GLU A 30 11.24 -9.81 17.83
CA GLU A 30 11.26 -9.80 19.28
C GLU A 30 11.66 -11.17 19.83
N ILE A 31 12.55 -11.16 20.82
CA ILE A 31 13.03 -12.31 21.56
C ILE A 31 12.61 -12.11 23.02
N SER A 32 11.74 -12.99 23.51
CA SER A 32 11.29 -12.99 24.90
C SER A 32 12.00 -14.10 25.67
N ILE A 33 12.77 -13.75 26.70
CA ILE A 33 13.47 -14.66 27.61
C ILE A 33 12.78 -14.59 28.97
N GLY A 34 11.82 -15.48 29.21
CA GLY A 34 10.92 -15.37 30.37
C GLY A 34 10.17 -14.03 30.36
N LYS A 35 10.50 -13.13 31.28
CA LYS A 35 9.88 -11.79 31.38
C LYS A 35 10.66 -10.69 30.64
N HIS A 36 11.83 -11.01 30.07
CA HIS A 36 12.71 -10.04 29.44
C HIS A 36 12.50 -10.02 27.93
N GLN A 37 12.15 -8.85 27.37
CA GLN A 37 11.98 -8.68 25.93
C GLN A 37 13.18 -7.96 25.33
N HIS A 38 13.59 -8.42 24.15
CA HIS A 38 14.67 -7.82 23.37
C HIS A 38 14.28 -7.75 21.90
N SER A 39 14.55 -6.62 21.25
CA SER A 39 14.32 -6.45 19.81
C SER A 39 15.60 -6.66 19.02
N LEU A 40 15.50 -7.43 17.95
CA LEU A 40 16.58 -7.65 17.00
C LEU A 40 16.17 -7.10 15.63
N PHE A 41 16.88 -6.05 15.21
CA PHE A 41 16.61 -5.32 13.98
C PHE A 41 17.46 -5.84 12.83
N TYR A 42 16.84 -5.99 11.66
CA TYR A 42 17.46 -6.36 10.41
C TYR A 42 17.46 -5.16 9.45
N PRO A 43 18.46 -5.06 8.55
CA PRO A 43 18.52 -3.96 7.58
C PRO A 43 17.48 -4.10 6.46
N ILE A 44 16.89 -5.29 6.31
CA ILE A 44 15.93 -5.62 5.25
C ILE A 44 14.74 -6.39 5.85
N PRO A 45 13.59 -6.41 5.16
CA PRO A 45 12.45 -7.21 5.59
C PRO A 45 12.80 -8.69 5.64
N VAL A 46 12.35 -9.36 6.70
CA VAL A 46 12.62 -10.77 6.97
C VAL A 46 11.33 -11.58 7.08
N ASP A 47 11.47 -12.91 7.05
CA ASP A 47 10.36 -13.82 7.24
C ASP A 47 10.53 -14.70 8.48
N GLY A 48 10.01 -14.22 9.60
CA GLY A 48 10.10 -14.87 10.90
C GLY A 48 9.37 -16.20 11.01
N THR A 49 8.43 -16.49 10.10
CA THR A 49 7.75 -17.81 10.02
C THR A 49 8.72 -18.94 9.67
N ARG A 50 9.86 -18.59 9.05
CA ARG A 50 10.95 -19.50 8.69
C ARG A 50 12.20 -19.24 9.53
N SER A 51 12.04 -18.70 10.74
CA SER A 51 13.15 -18.44 11.65
C SER A 51 13.80 -19.74 12.15
N LYS A 52 15.12 -19.72 12.25
CA LYS A 52 15.93 -20.74 12.92
C LYS A 52 16.63 -20.10 14.10
N THR A 53 16.57 -20.78 15.24
CA THR A 53 17.03 -20.20 16.50
C THR A 53 18.10 -21.06 17.14
N ARG A 54 19.19 -20.41 17.54
CA ARG A 54 20.24 -21.01 18.35
C ARG A 54 20.34 -20.29 19.68
N ILE A 55 20.13 -21.03 20.76
CA ILE A 55 20.14 -20.51 22.13
C ILE A 55 21.41 -20.98 22.83
N ALA A 56 22.34 -20.06 23.10
CA ALA A 56 23.57 -20.34 23.80
C ALA A 56 23.50 -19.82 25.24
N ARG A 57 23.08 -20.70 26.16
CA ARG A 57 22.80 -20.32 27.56
C ARG A 57 24.07 -19.97 28.34
N LYS A 58 25.15 -20.75 28.19
CA LYS A 58 26.43 -20.53 28.89
C LYS A 58 27.18 -19.27 28.46
N SER A 59 27.12 -18.95 27.16
CA SER A 59 27.75 -17.76 26.57
C SER A 59 26.78 -16.60 26.37
N SER A 60 25.58 -16.70 26.96
CA SER A 60 24.54 -15.67 27.03
C SER A 60 24.22 -14.97 25.70
N TYR A 61 23.98 -15.74 24.64
CA TYR A 61 23.51 -15.17 23.37
C TYR A 61 22.36 -15.98 22.76
N VAL A 62 21.51 -15.27 22.01
CA VAL A 62 20.46 -15.85 21.17
C VAL A 62 20.72 -15.41 19.73
N GLU A 63 20.83 -16.39 18.84
CA GLU A 63 21.00 -16.16 17.42
C GLU A 63 19.72 -16.55 16.70
N VAL A 64 19.22 -15.63 15.87
CA VAL A 64 18.02 -15.81 15.07
C VAL A 64 18.41 -15.59 13.62
N GLU A 65 18.38 -16.67 12.86
CA GLU A 65 18.59 -16.67 11.42
C GLU A 65 17.20 -16.65 10.75
N VAL A 66 17.00 -15.70 9.85
CA VAL A 66 15.73 -15.52 9.14
C VAL A 66 16.04 -15.22 7.68
N PRO A 67 15.30 -15.83 6.74
CA PRO A 67 15.46 -15.49 5.34
C PRO A 67 14.94 -14.07 5.07
N SER A 68 15.60 -13.38 4.16
CA SER A 68 15.12 -12.11 3.62
C SER A 68 13.83 -12.31 2.85
N ARG A 69 12.99 -11.27 2.84
CA ARG A 69 11.75 -11.24 2.07
C ARG A 69 11.83 -10.22 0.94
N SER A 70 11.23 -10.55 -0.19
CA SER A 70 11.17 -9.70 -1.39
C SER A 70 10.21 -8.50 -1.26
N SER A 71 9.13 -8.61 -0.48
CA SER A 71 8.21 -7.49 -0.24
C SER A 71 7.81 -7.35 1.24
N PRO A 72 7.96 -6.16 1.86
CA PRO A 72 7.51 -5.91 3.23
C PRO A 72 5.98 -6.00 3.39
N LEU A 73 5.22 -5.87 2.29
CA LEU A 73 3.76 -5.87 2.30
C LEU A 73 3.13 -7.26 2.20
N ALA A 74 3.93 -8.32 2.05
CA ALA A 74 3.42 -9.69 1.91
C ALA A 74 2.92 -10.30 3.23
N GLN A 75 3.16 -9.65 4.38
CA GLN A 75 2.50 -9.98 5.65
C GLN A 75 1.82 -8.74 6.22
N PRO A 76 0.52 -8.54 5.90
CA PRO A 76 -0.30 -7.44 6.43
C PRO A 76 -0.25 -7.31 7.95
N ALA A 77 -0.06 -8.44 8.65
CA ALA A 77 -0.01 -8.51 10.11
C ALA A 77 1.20 -7.80 10.73
N LEU A 78 2.23 -7.42 9.95
CA LEU A 78 3.48 -6.87 10.46
C LEU A 78 3.59 -5.33 10.37
N GLN A 79 2.47 -4.59 10.41
CA GLN A 79 2.44 -3.12 10.38
C GLN A 79 3.10 -2.51 9.12
N PRO A 80 2.36 -2.46 7.99
CA PRO A 80 2.87 -1.92 6.71
C PRO A 80 3.11 -0.40 6.72
N PHE A 81 2.59 0.30 7.73
CA PHE A 81 2.79 1.73 7.98
C PHE A 81 3.61 1.89 9.27
N PRO A 82 4.95 1.73 9.20
CA PRO A 82 5.81 1.82 10.38
C PRO A 82 5.66 3.17 11.08
N MET A 83 5.30 3.10 12.36
CA MET A 83 5.21 4.24 13.26
C MET A 83 5.99 3.92 14.53
N THR A 84 6.86 4.83 14.97
CA THR A 84 7.55 4.70 16.24
C THR A 84 6.87 5.57 17.29
N LEU A 85 6.82 5.08 18.51
CA LEU A 85 6.29 5.78 19.67
C LEU A 85 7.48 6.11 20.57
N ASP A 86 7.78 7.40 20.70
CA ASP A 86 8.70 7.91 21.70
C ASP A 86 7.88 8.39 22.91
N VAL A 87 8.18 7.75 24.03
CA VAL A 87 7.55 7.99 25.33
C VAL A 87 8.63 8.57 26.24
N SER A 88 8.79 9.88 26.19
CA SER A 88 9.71 10.61 27.06
C SER A 88 8.98 11.73 27.81
N ASN A 89 9.18 11.78 29.13
CA ASN A 89 8.75 12.86 30.02
C ASN A 89 7.29 13.32 29.83
N SER A 90 6.34 12.38 29.83
CA SER A 90 4.89 12.64 29.71
C SER A 90 4.44 13.26 28.37
N SER A 91 5.34 13.38 27.40
CA SER A 91 5.04 13.79 26.04
C SER A 91 4.95 12.56 25.13
N VAL A 92 3.92 12.52 24.28
CA VAL A 92 3.68 11.41 23.37
C VAL A 92 4.06 11.86 21.98
N ARG A 93 5.15 11.31 21.44
CA ARG A 93 5.59 11.58 20.09
C ARG A 93 5.43 10.33 19.24
N VAL A 94 4.47 10.37 18.33
CA VAL A 94 4.35 9.37 17.27
C VAL A 94 5.12 9.88 16.07
N THR A 95 6.03 9.07 15.53
CA THR A 95 6.79 9.39 14.32
C THR A 95 6.42 8.42 13.20
N CYS A 96 5.89 8.94 12.10
CA CYS A 96 5.67 8.15 10.89
C CYS A 96 6.97 7.97 10.12
N TRP A 97 7.37 6.73 9.84
CA TRP A 97 8.63 6.46 9.16
C TRP A 97 8.56 6.68 7.65
N ASN A 98 7.46 6.24 7.02
CA ASN A 98 7.28 6.28 5.56
C ASN A 98 6.13 7.20 5.10
N ALA A 99 5.57 8.00 6.01
CA ALA A 99 4.49 8.94 5.70
C ALA A 99 4.88 10.35 6.20
N PRO A 100 5.51 11.19 5.35
CA PRO A 100 5.90 12.54 5.75
C PRO A 100 4.72 13.38 6.23
N TYR A 101 4.94 14.24 7.22
CA TYR A 101 3.92 15.15 7.74
C TYR A 101 3.59 16.23 6.73
N ILE A 102 2.30 16.56 6.60
CA ILE A 102 1.80 17.56 5.67
C ILE A 102 0.79 18.49 6.34
N SER A 103 0.71 19.71 5.84
CA SER A 103 -0.37 20.65 6.17
C SER A 103 -1.43 20.60 5.07
N LEU A 104 -2.50 19.83 5.27
CA LEU A 104 -3.56 19.67 4.27
C LEU A 104 -4.13 21.02 3.78
N ASN A 105 -4.23 22.00 4.68
CA ASN A 105 -4.76 23.32 4.34
C ASN A 105 -3.82 24.13 3.41
N ALA A 106 -2.53 23.80 3.35
CA ALA A 106 -1.57 24.46 2.47
C ALA A 106 -1.57 23.91 1.03
N TYR A 107 -2.15 22.72 0.82
CA TYR A 107 -2.16 22.06 -0.48
C TYR A 107 -3.38 22.48 -1.32
N PRO A 108 -3.21 22.77 -2.61
CA PRO A 108 -4.29 23.23 -3.47
C PRO A 108 -5.33 22.12 -3.67
N ILE A 109 -6.60 22.51 -3.70
CA ILE A 109 -7.72 21.62 -3.96
C ILE A 109 -7.78 21.34 -5.46
N VAL A 110 -7.97 20.06 -5.82
CA VAL A 110 -8.27 19.67 -7.21
C VAL A 110 -9.68 20.16 -7.53
N PRO A 111 -9.85 21.03 -8.53
CA PRO A 111 -11.17 21.56 -8.88
C PRO A 111 -12.09 20.44 -9.36
N SER A 112 -13.37 20.51 -9.00
CA SER A 112 -14.42 19.58 -9.45
C SER A 112 -14.87 19.84 -10.89
N LEU A 113 -14.45 20.95 -11.49
CA LEU A 113 -14.77 21.36 -12.84
C LEU A 113 -13.66 20.92 -13.79
N GLY A 114 -13.94 19.99 -14.70
CA GLY A 114 -13.02 19.55 -15.75
C GLY A 114 -13.00 18.04 -15.97
N ASP A 115 -12.23 17.59 -16.96
CA ASP A 115 -11.96 16.18 -17.17
C ASP A 115 -11.01 15.66 -16.08
N LEU A 116 -11.56 14.92 -15.12
CA LEU A 116 -10.80 14.24 -14.06
C LEU A 116 -10.36 12.83 -14.47
N GLY A 117 -10.39 12.49 -15.76
CA GLY A 117 -9.89 11.24 -16.30
C GLY A 117 -8.46 10.93 -15.87
N TRP A 118 -7.62 11.96 -15.72
CA TRP A 118 -6.24 11.82 -15.23
C TRP A 118 -6.16 11.25 -13.80
N VAL A 119 -7.18 11.46 -12.95
CA VAL A 119 -7.22 10.87 -11.59
C VAL A 119 -7.27 9.35 -11.68
N ASN A 120 -8.07 8.81 -12.61
CA ASN A 120 -8.13 7.37 -12.86
C ASN A 120 -6.78 6.86 -13.37
N THR A 121 -6.15 7.58 -14.30
CA THR A 121 -4.83 7.22 -14.83
C THR A 121 -3.76 7.22 -13.74
N HIS A 122 -3.71 8.28 -12.93
CA HIS A 122 -2.76 8.44 -11.82
C HIS A 122 -2.91 7.32 -10.77
N LEU A 123 -4.15 7.04 -10.36
CA LEU A 123 -4.43 5.96 -9.41
C LEU A 123 -4.24 4.56 -10.03
N GLY A 124 -4.34 4.43 -11.36
CA GLY A 124 -3.94 3.22 -12.06
C GLY A 124 -2.44 2.92 -11.92
N PHE A 125 -1.60 3.96 -11.86
CA PHE A 125 -0.16 3.83 -11.58
C PHE A 125 0.17 3.54 -10.11
N SER A 126 -0.81 3.56 -9.20
CA SER A 126 -0.60 3.08 -7.83
C SER A 126 -0.55 1.55 -7.75
N LEU A 127 -0.80 0.85 -8.85
CA LEU A 127 -0.68 -0.60 -8.98
C LEU A 127 0.59 -0.95 -9.76
N SER A 128 1.34 -1.95 -9.29
CA SER A 128 2.44 -2.53 -10.06
C SER A 128 1.91 -3.17 -11.35
N HIS A 129 2.80 -3.47 -12.30
CA HIS A 129 2.43 -4.12 -13.55
C HIS A 129 1.70 -5.46 -13.30
N ASP A 130 2.14 -6.23 -12.31
CA ASP A 130 1.53 -7.51 -11.95
C ASP A 130 0.19 -7.34 -11.25
N GLU A 131 0.04 -6.32 -10.41
CA GLU A 131 -1.26 -5.95 -9.82
C GLU A 131 -2.25 -5.53 -10.91
N ARG A 132 -1.85 -4.66 -11.85
CA ARG A 132 -2.70 -4.24 -12.98
C ARG A 132 -3.13 -5.44 -13.82
N ARG A 133 -2.21 -6.34 -14.20
CA ARG A 133 -2.55 -7.56 -14.96
C ARG A 133 -3.56 -8.44 -14.21
N ARG A 134 -3.35 -8.65 -12.91
CA ARG A 134 -4.26 -9.45 -12.07
C ARG A 134 -5.63 -8.80 -11.92
N GLN A 135 -5.70 -7.48 -11.87
CA GLN A 135 -6.97 -6.73 -11.76
C GLN A 135 -7.91 -7.06 -12.92
N PHE A 136 -7.38 -7.23 -14.13
CA PHE A 136 -8.17 -7.58 -15.32
C PHE A 136 -8.40 -9.09 -15.49
N ALA A 137 -7.56 -9.92 -14.87
CA ALA A 137 -7.55 -11.37 -15.10
C ALA A 137 -8.31 -12.18 -14.03
N ALA A 138 -8.51 -11.62 -12.82
CA ALA A 138 -9.03 -12.36 -11.68
C ALA A 138 -10.01 -11.50 -10.85
N PRO A 139 -10.94 -12.10 -10.10
CA PRO A 139 -11.89 -11.37 -9.26
C PRO A 139 -11.25 -10.89 -7.95
N ALA A 140 -11.89 -9.91 -7.29
CA ALA A 140 -11.35 -9.17 -6.14
C ALA A 140 -10.96 -10.05 -4.94
N GLU A 141 -11.66 -11.16 -4.76
CA GLU A 141 -11.42 -12.13 -3.68
C GLU A 141 -10.03 -12.79 -3.79
N THR A 142 -9.41 -12.76 -4.98
CA THR A 142 -8.14 -13.43 -5.28
C THR A 142 -6.94 -12.49 -5.34
N TRP A 143 -7.15 -11.17 -5.30
CA TRP A 143 -6.08 -10.17 -5.47
C TRP A 143 -5.10 -10.13 -4.29
N GLY A 144 -5.57 -10.55 -3.12
CA GLY A 144 -4.84 -10.44 -1.86
C GLY A 144 -5.02 -9.08 -1.18
N PRO A 145 -4.74 -9.00 0.13
CA PRO A 145 -5.13 -7.88 0.98
C PRO A 145 -4.49 -6.56 0.56
N THR A 146 -3.20 -6.54 0.20
CA THR A 146 -2.49 -5.31 -0.18
C THR A 146 -3.06 -4.68 -1.44
N MET A 147 -3.36 -5.48 -2.46
CA MET A 147 -3.94 -5.01 -3.71
C MET A 147 -5.38 -4.54 -3.50
N ASN A 148 -6.18 -5.29 -2.72
CA ASN A 148 -7.53 -4.87 -2.34
C ASN A 148 -7.52 -3.51 -1.63
N PHE A 149 -6.60 -3.33 -0.66
CA PHE A 149 -6.45 -2.07 0.06
C PHE A 149 -6.09 -0.89 -0.86
N LYS A 150 -5.12 -1.07 -1.77
CA LYS A 150 -4.77 -0.05 -2.79
C LYS A 150 -5.99 0.32 -3.64
N ILE A 151 -6.71 -0.69 -4.14
CA ILE A 151 -7.89 -0.49 -4.99
C ILE A 151 -9.03 0.16 -4.22
N SER A 152 -9.24 -0.18 -2.94
CA SER A 152 -10.24 0.46 -2.08
C SER A 152 -9.98 1.95 -1.92
N ILE A 153 -8.72 2.38 -1.70
CA ILE A 153 -8.35 3.80 -1.69
C ILE A 153 -8.62 4.45 -3.04
N SER A 154 -8.17 3.82 -4.14
CA SER A 154 -8.36 4.34 -5.49
C SER A 154 -9.85 4.51 -5.81
N ASN A 155 -10.69 3.54 -5.45
CA ASN A 155 -12.14 3.60 -5.65
C ASN A 155 -12.78 4.78 -4.90
N ILE A 156 -12.38 5.03 -3.65
CA ILE A 156 -12.86 6.18 -2.86
C ILE A 156 -12.53 7.49 -3.59
N LEU A 157 -11.27 7.66 -4.02
CA LEU A 157 -10.84 8.91 -4.66
C LEU A 157 -11.45 9.09 -6.06
N ILE A 158 -11.54 8.02 -6.85
CA ILE A 158 -12.17 8.02 -8.18
C ILE A 158 -13.66 8.35 -8.09
N GLN A 159 -14.39 7.71 -7.17
CA GLN A 159 -15.83 7.97 -6.99
C GLN A 159 -16.08 9.40 -6.51
N PHE A 160 -15.21 9.95 -5.67
CA PHE A 160 -15.32 11.35 -5.29
C PHE A 160 -15.08 12.27 -6.47
N ALA A 161 -14.01 12.04 -7.24
CA ALA A 161 -13.70 12.84 -8.43
C ALA A 161 -14.85 12.83 -9.44
N ASN A 162 -15.34 11.65 -9.82
CA ASN A 162 -16.32 11.50 -10.90
C ASN A 162 -17.76 11.78 -10.47
N ASN A 163 -18.15 11.34 -9.27
CA ASN A 163 -19.55 11.32 -8.84
C ASN A 163 -19.85 12.22 -7.65
N GLN A 164 -18.83 12.91 -7.10
CA GLN A 164 -18.95 13.77 -5.92
C GLN A 164 -19.60 13.06 -4.71
N VAL A 165 -19.41 11.73 -4.60
CA VAL A 165 -19.83 10.97 -3.43
C VAL A 165 -18.87 11.30 -2.29
N GLY A 166 -19.37 11.92 -1.22
CA GLY A 166 -18.55 12.39 -0.10
C GLY A 166 -18.46 11.41 1.08
N VAL A 167 -19.30 10.37 1.12
CA VAL A 167 -19.41 9.47 2.27
C VAL A 167 -19.18 8.02 1.85
N TYR A 168 -18.30 7.32 2.57
CA TYR A 168 -17.91 5.94 2.27
C TYR A 168 -18.02 5.05 3.49
N LEU A 169 -18.73 3.93 3.34
CA LEU A 169 -18.91 2.90 4.36
C LEU A 169 -18.00 1.72 4.04
N LEU A 170 -16.98 1.47 4.85
CA LEU A 170 -16.10 0.31 4.68
C LEU A 170 -16.67 -0.84 5.50
N GLN A 171 -16.99 -1.94 4.83
CA GLN A 171 -17.58 -3.13 5.46
C GLN A 171 -17.11 -4.41 4.79
N ASP A 172 -17.01 -5.49 5.57
CA ASP A 172 -16.78 -6.82 5.01
C ASP A 172 -18.11 -7.53 4.74
N PRO A 173 -18.47 -7.77 3.46
CA PRO A 173 -19.74 -8.38 3.10
C PRO A 173 -19.83 -9.86 3.50
N THR A 174 -18.71 -10.52 3.83
CA THR A 174 -18.68 -11.93 4.22
C THR A 174 -19.11 -12.16 5.67
N LEU A 175 -19.06 -11.10 6.50
CA LEU A 175 -19.48 -11.15 7.89
C LEU A 175 -21.00 -10.94 7.98
N GLU A 176 -21.73 -11.92 8.53
CA GLU A 176 -23.17 -11.81 8.70
C GLU A 176 -23.56 -10.58 9.53
N ARG A 177 -24.54 -9.81 9.04
CA ARG A 177 -25.02 -8.57 9.69
C ARG A 177 -23.90 -7.57 10.00
N SER A 178 -22.83 -7.56 9.19
CA SER A 178 -21.70 -6.67 9.44
C SER A 178 -22.12 -5.22 9.32
N LYS A 179 -21.84 -4.48 10.38
CA LYS A 179 -21.89 -3.02 10.35
C LYS A 179 -20.60 -2.54 9.68
N PRO A 180 -20.60 -1.33 9.08
CA PRO A 180 -19.37 -0.74 8.60
C PRO A 180 -18.38 -0.60 9.75
N HIS A 181 -17.14 -1.05 9.56
CA HIS A 181 -16.08 -0.92 10.57
C HIS A 181 -15.45 0.47 10.57
N THR A 182 -15.63 1.22 9.48
CA THR A 182 -15.09 2.56 9.28
C THR A 182 -16.05 3.37 8.41
N VAL A 183 -16.31 4.63 8.77
CA VAL A 183 -17.06 5.59 7.97
C VAL A 183 -16.16 6.77 7.63
N LEU A 184 -15.98 7.04 6.34
CA LEU A 184 -15.16 8.13 5.82
C LEU A 184 -16.04 9.24 5.24
N PHE A 185 -15.67 10.48 5.54
CA PHE A 185 -16.28 11.70 5.02
C PHE A 185 -15.21 12.47 4.26
N LEU A 186 -15.09 12.17 2.97
CA LEU A 186 -14.13 12.81 2.09
C LEU A 186 -14.68 14.18 1.65
N SER A 187 -13.92 15.23 1.92
CA SER A 187 -14.35 16.61 1.68
C SER A 187 -13.75 17.23 0.43
N SER A 188 -12.52 16.85 0.08
CA SER A 188 -11.84 17.33 -1.12
C SER A 188 -10.67 16.43 -1.49
N ILE A 189 -10.30 16.41 -2.77
CA ILE A 189 -9.00 15.90 -3.23
C ILE A 189 -8.04 17.09 -3.34
N ARG A 190 -6.80 16.94 -2.87
CA ARG A 190 -5.76 17.97 -2.93
C ARG A 190 -4.53 17.44 -3.66
N LEU A 191 -3.74 18.34 -4.22
CA LEU A 191 -2.43 17.98 -4.79
C LEU A 191 -1.39 17.90 -3.68
N ASP A 192 -0.85 16.70 -3.46
CA ASP A 192 0.30 16.50 -2.59
C ASP A 192 1.58 16.85 -3.34
N LEU A 193 1.98 18.10 -3.21
CA LEU A 193 3.16 18.66 -3.90
C LEU A 193 4.46 17.99 -3.46
N SER A 194 4.54 17.53 -2.20
CA SER A 194 5.75 16.89 -1.65
C SER A 194 6.01 15.52 -2.24
N SER A 195 4.95 14.82 -2.63
CA SER A 195 4.98 13.43 -3.09
C SER A 195 4.52 13.28 -4.54
N ALA A 196 4.35 14.39 -5.27
CA ALA A 196 3.87 14.46 -6.65
C ALA A 196 2.64 13.56 -6.92
N THR A 197 1.67 13.61 -6.01
CA THR A 197 0.47 12.76 -6.05
C THR A 197 -0.77 13.53 -5.62
N ILE A 198 -1.90 12.84 -5.47
CA ILE A 198 -3.14 13.37 -4.89
C ILE A 198 -3.37 12.80 -3.50
N ILE A 199 -4.15 13.53 -2.70
CA ILE A 199 -4.52 13.12 -1.35
C ILE A 199 -5.96 13.49 -1.04
N GLY A 200 -6.68 12.61 -0.34
CA GLY A 200 -8.02 12.88 0.17
C GLY A 200 -7.99 13.57 1.53
N ASP A 201 -8.56 14.77 1.62
CA ASP A 201 -8.84 15.47 2.88
C ASP A 201 -10.17 14.96 3.44
N ALA A 202 -10.10 14.08 4.45
CA ALA A 202 -11.28 13.40 4.98
C ALA A 202 -11.36 13.48 6.51
N ALA A 203 -12.56 13.28 7.03
CA ALA A 203 -12.77 12.90 8.42
C ALA A 203 -13.16 11.42 8.50
N VAL A 204 -12.74 10.72 9.55
CA VAL A 204 -13.10 9.33 9.81
C VAL A 204 -13.81 9.19 11.13
N ILE A 205 -14.83 8.33 11.16
CA ILE A 205 -15.53 7.89 12.36
C ILE A 205 -15.47 6.37 12.42
N ILE A 206 -15.13 5.84 13.60
CA ILE A 206 -15.15 4.41 13.88
C ILE A 206 -16.39 4.11 14.74
N PRO A 207 -17.39 3.39 14.20
CA PRO A 207 -18.63 3.16 14.92
C PRO A 207 -18.51 2.01 15.93
N THR A 208 -18.00 2.31 17.12
CA THR A 208 -17.80 1.30 18.18
C THR A 208 -19.03 1.06 19.06
N SER A 209 -20.10 1.84 18.92
CA SER A 209 -21.30 1.72 19.76
C SER A 209 -22.60 1.80 18.96
N SER A 210 -23.67 1.16 19.47
CA SER A 210 -25.00 1.22 18.86
C SER A 210 -25.56 2.65 18.81
N SER A 211 -25.28 3.48 19.82
CA SER A 211 -25.67 4.89 19.82
C SER A 211 -25.00 5.69 18.71
N MET A 212 -23.71 5.42 18.45
CA MET A 212 -22.98 6.03 17.33
C MET A 212 -23.59 5.63 16.00
N MET A 213 -23.86 4.33 15.84
CA MET A 213 -24.48 3.81 14.62
C MET A 213 -25.85 4.42 14.38
N ASN A 214 -26.70 4.55 15.40
CA ASN A 214 -28.01 5.20 15.24
C ASN A 214 -27.89 6.66 14.80
N THR A 215 -26.91 7.39 15.36
CA THR A 215 -26.62 8.78 14.97
C THR A 215 -26.15 8.87 13.52
N LEU A 216 -25.22 8.00 13.12
CA LEU A 216 -24.78 7.90 11.74
C LEU A 216 -25.94 7.57 10.80
N SER A 217 -26.77 6.57 11.13
CA SER A 217 -27.92 6.17 10.31
C SER A 217 -28.90 7.32 10.07
N ARG A 218 -29.17 8.17 11.08
CA ARG A 218 -30.01 9.38 10.90
C ARG A 218 -29.43 10.33 9.84
N HIS A 219 -28.14 10.60 9.92
CA HIS A 219 -27.46 11.53 8.99
C HIS A 219 -27.25 10.93 7.59
N LEU A 220 -27.07 9.60 7.51
CA LEU A 220 -26.89 8.88 6.26
C LEU A 220 -28.21 8.72 5.47
N TYR A 221 -29.36 8.69 6.16
CA TYR A 221 -30.67 8.53 5.52
C TYR A 221 -30.93 9.59 4.42
N SER A 222 -30.50 10.84 4.65
CA SER A 222 -30.66 11.95 3.71
C SER A 222 -29.42 12.21 2.84
N SER A 223 -28.44 11.31 2.83
CA SER A 223 -27.12 11.55 2.19
C SER A 223 -26.79 10.50 1.15
N LYS A 224 -26.12 10.91 0.07
CA LYS A 224 -25.50 9.96 -0.86
C LYS A 224 -24.24 9.37 -0.22
N PHE A 225 -24.16 8.05 -0.17
CA PHE A 225 -22.99 7.32 0.29
C PHE A 225 -22.68 6.15 -0.65
N ALA A 226 -21.43 5.70 -0.63
CA ALA A 226 -21.00 4.48 -1.30
C ALA A 226 -20.46 3.48 -0.28
N THR A 227 -20.61 2.20 -0.60
CA THR A 227 -20.06 1.11 0.19
C THR A 227 -18.77 0.61 -0.46
N ILE A 228 -17.68 0.59 0.29
CA ILE A 228 -16.42 -0.02 -0.08
C ILE A 228 -16.37 -1.40 0.57
N LYS A 229 -16.39 -2.43 -0.26
CA LYS A 229 -16.27 -3.82 0.18
C LYS A 229 -14.81 -4.06 0.57
N THR A 230 -14.58 -4.36 1.84
CA THR A 230 -13.26 -4.74 2.34
C THR A 230 -13.24 -6.23 2.65
N HIS A 231 -12.15 -6.94 2.37
CA HIS A 231 -12.11 -8.40 2.54
C HIS A 231 -11.02 -8.87 3.52
N GLY A 232 -11.41 -9.60 4.55
CA GLY A 232 -10.47 -10.33 5.43
C GLY A 232 -9.32 -9.46 5.95
N GLU A 233 -8.09 -9.83 5.62
CA GLU A 233 -6.88 -9.11 6.08
C GLU A 233 -6.74 -7.67 5.54
N GLU A 234 -7.52 -7.28 4.53
CA GLU A 234 -7.60 -5.88 4.08
C GLU A 234 -8.13 -4.96 5.19
N VAL A 235 -9.04 -5.45 6.03
CA VAL A 235 -9.55 -4.69 7.17
C VAL A 235 -8.40 -4.30 8.10
N ARG A 236 -7.47 -5.23 8.38
CA ARG A 236 -6.29 -4.96 9.21
C ARG A 236 -5.37 -3.92 8.58
N LEU A 237 -5.21 -3.94 7.25
CA LEU A 237 -4.46 -2.90 6.53
C LEU A 237 -5.08 -1.52 6.73
N TRP A 238 -6.40 -1.40 6.63
CA TRP A 238 -7.12 -0.15 6.96
C TRP A 238 -6.89 0.26 8.41
N LYS A 239 -6.97 -0.67 9.37
CA LYS A 239 -6.72 -0.36 10.79
C LYS A 239 -5.29 0.13 11.05
N HIS A 240 -4.29 -0.35 10.31
CA HIS A 240 -2.92 0.19 10.35
C HIS A 240 -2.79 1.54 9.63
N ALA A 241 -3.48 1.73 8.51
CA ALA A 241 -3.40 2.95 7.71
C ALA A 241 -4.03 4.16 8.38
N LEU A 242 -5.15 3.97 9.09
CA LEU A 242 -5.92 5.06 9.67
C LEU A 242 -5.10 5.94 10.66
N PRO A 243 -4.35 5.39 11.63
CA PRO A 243 -3.44 6.19 12.44
C PRO A 243 -2.38 6.90 11.60
N ALA A 244 -1.76 6.22 10.63
CA ALA A 244 -0.74 6.84 9.79
C ALA A 244 -1.32 8.03 8.99
N PHE A 245 -2.54 7.91 8.48
CA PHE A 245 -3.25 8.99 7.81
C PHE A 245 -3.64 10.13 8.76
N ALA A 246 -3.98 9.83 10.02
CA ALA A 246 -4.27 10.85 11.03
C ALA A 246 -3.00 11.61 11.46
N GLU A 247 -1.91 10.88 11.72
CA GLU A 247 -0.61 11.45 12.08
C GLU A 247 -0.03 12.29 10.94
N ARG A 248 -0.12 11.80 9.69
CA ARG A 248 0.34 12.51 8.48
C ARG A 248 -0.20 13.93 8.37
N CYS A 249 -1.46 14.19 8.74
CA CYS A 249 -2.07 15.52 8.71
C CYS A 249 -2.29 16.15 10.09
N ARG A 250 -1.64 15.63 11.14
CA ARG A 250 -1.86 16.09 12.51
C ARG A 250 -1.42 17.55 12.67
N GLN A 251 -2.32 18.38 13.17
CA GLN A 251 -2.03 19.76 13.62
C GLN A 251 -2.50 19.99 15.06
N TRP A 252 -2.69 18.90 15.82
CA TRP A 252 -3.08 18.91 17.22
C TRP A 252 -2.11 18.04 18.02
N GLN A 253 -1.90 18.39 19.29
CA GLN A 253 -1.01 17.63 20.15
C GLN A 253 -1.71 16.37 20.69
N HIS A 254 -0.92 15.32 20.92
CA HIS A 254 -1.35 14.24 21.79
C HIS A 254 -1.47 14.75 23.24
N LEU A 255 -2.45 14.21 23.96
CA LEU A 255 -2.64 14.49 25.37
C LEU A 255 -1.74 13.58 26.21
N PRO A 256 -1.36 13.96 27.44
CA PRO A 256 -0.68 13.06 28.38
C PRO A 256 -1.49 11.77 28.65
N THR A 257 -2.82 11.83 28.50
CA THR A 257 -3.74 10.71 28.65
C THR A 257 -3.94 9.87 27.39
N CYS A 258 -3.18 10.14 26.31
CA CYS A 258 -3.28 9.46 25.02
C CYS A 258 -3.22 7.93 25.18
N GLU A 259 -4.16 7.24 24.54
CA GLU A 259 -4.26 5.79 24.60
C GLU A 259 -3.07 5.10 23.94
N TYR A 260 -2.44 5.70 22.92
CA TYR A 260 -1.22 5.16 22.32
C TYR A 260 -0.08 5.05 23.34
N HIS A 261 0.02 6.04 24.23
CA HIS A 261 1.02 6.02 25.30
C HIS A 261 0.66 5.00 26.38
N LYS A 262 -0.60 4.98 26.83
CA LYS A 262 -1.05 4.02 27.86
C LYS A 262 -0.92 2.56 27.43
N CYS A 263 -1.15 2.29 26.16
CA CYS A 263 -1.08 0.93 25.61
C CYS A 263 0.27 0.63 24.94
N GLU A 264 1.20 1.59 24.91
CA GLU A 264 2.51 1.52 24.26
C GLU A 264 2.47 0.94 22.83
N ARG A 265 1.43 1.29 22.07
CA ARG A 265 1.21 0.74 20.73
C ARG A 265 0.41 1.64 19.82
N VAL A 266 0.68 1.51 18.52
CA VAL A 266 -0.08 2.12 17.43
C VAL A 266 -0.16 1.09 16.28
N PRO A 267 -1.36 0.73 15.76
CA PRO A 267 -2.70 1.14 16.17
C PRO A 267 -3.13 0.63 17.56
N LEU A 268 -4.20 1.21 18.11
CA LEU A 268 -4.84 0.70 19.34
C LEU A 268 -5.54 -0.65 19.15
N SER A 269 -5.87 -1.04 17.93
CA SER A 269 -6.41 -2.37 17.63
C SER A 269 -6.41 -2.56 16.13
N THR A 270 -6.30 -3.82 15.71
CA THR A 270 -6.48 -4.25 14.33
C THR A 270 -7.76 -5.06 14.14
N GLU A 271 -8.54 -5.25 15.20
CA GLU A 271 -9.78 -6.02 15.17
C GLU A 271 -10.90 -5.26 14.46
N TYR A 272 -11.85 -6.00 13.87
CA TYR A 272 -12.87 -5.47 12.97
C TYR A 272 -13.71 -4.35 13.62
N ASN A 273 -14.27 -4.59 14.81
CA ASN A 273 -15.16 -3.65 15.50
C ASN A 273 -14.43 -2.63 16.39
N ASP A 274 -13.11 -2.72 16.49
CA ASP A 274 -12.34 -1.88 17.39
C ASP A 274 -11.87 -0.58 16.73
N ASN A 275 -11.59 0.41 17.58
CA ASN A 275 -11.02 1.69 17.18
C ASN A 275 -9.48 1.63 17.14
N PRO A 276 -8.83 1.83 15.98
CA PRO A 276 -7.37 1.90 15.88
C PRO A 276 -6.80 3.27 16.31
N LEU A 277 -7.64 4.30 16.44
CA LEU A 277 -7.25 5.69 16.66
C LEU A 277 -7.28 6.09 18.14
N CYS A 278 -6.27 6.86 18.58
CA CYS A 278 -6.36 7.57 19.86
C CYS A 278 -7.44 8.66 19.83
N SER A 279 -7.97 9.05 20.98
CA SER A 279 -8.99 10.09 21.09
C SER A 279 -8.45 11.52 20.92
N CYS A 280 -7.12 11.69 20.90
CA CYS A 280 -6.48 13.01 20.90
C CYS A 280 -6.90 13.90 19.72
N GLY A 281 -7.29 13.31 18.58
CA GLY A 281 -7.71 14.02 17.37
C GLY A 281 -9.21 14.21 17.19
N LYS A 282 -10.04 13.67 18.10
CA LYS A 282 -11.49 13.78 17.99
C LYS A 282 -11.94 15.25 18.04
N GLY A 283 -12.72 15.67 17.05
CA GLY A 283 -13.25 17.03 16.96
C GLY A 283 -12.21 18.12 16.64
N LYS A 284 -10.94 17.77 16.45
CA LYS A 284 -9.87 18.76 16.26
C LYS A 284 -9.54 18.97 14.79
N ASN A 285 -9.50 20.24 14.39
CA ASN A 285 -9.02 20.69 13.09
C ASN A 285 -9.57 19.86 11.91
N LEU A 286 -10.87 19.57 11.92
CA LEU A 286 -11.53 18.72 10.90
C LEU A 286 -11.66 19.39 9.51
N GLY A 287 -11.07 20.57 9.32
CA GLY A 287 -11.00 21.22 8.01
C GLY A 287 -12.38 21.47 7.40
N PRO A 288 -12.59 21.19 6.10
CA PRO A 288 -13.87 21.43 5.42
C PRO A 288 -15.05 20.62 5.99
N PHE A 289 -14.79 19.49 6.68
CA PHE A 289 -15.85 18.68 7.29
C PHE A 289 -16.72 19.49 8.26
N LEU A 290 -16.10 20.35 9.08
CA LEU A 290 -16.80 21.23 10.02
C LEU A 290 -17.59 22.36 9.36
N LYS A 291 -17.27 22.71 8.10
CA LYS A 291 -18.00 23.75 7.36
C LYS A 291 -19.36 23.25 6.87
N ASN A 292 -19.54 21.93 6.80
CA ASN A 292 -20.81 21.33 6.43
C ASN A 292 -21.68 21.14 7.69
N ASN A 293 -22.70 21.98 7.84
CA ASN A 293 -23.61 21.97 8.98
C ASN A 293 -24.31 20.62 9.19
N HIS A 294 -24.50 19.84 8.12
CA HIS A 294 -25.10 18.51 8.18
C HIS A 294 -24.31 17.55 9.08
N TRP A 295 -22.98 17.67 9.10
CA TRP A 295 -22.10 16.77 9.86
C TRP A 295 -21.71 17.29 11.24
N LYS A 296 -22.25 18.44 11.66
CA LYS A 296 -21.82 19.13 12.89
C LYS A 296 -22.01 18.28 14.15
N GLU A 297 -23.10 17.52 14.24
CA GLU A 297 -23.38 16.59 15.36
C GLU A 297 -22.34 15.45 15.43
N LEU A 298 -21.75 15.07 14.30
CA LEU A 298 -20.77 13.99 14.21
C LEU A 298 -19.33 14.45 14.52
N ALA A 299 -19.06 15.75 14.49
CA ALA A 299 -17.73 16.31 14.67
C ALA A 299 -17.00 15.86 15.96
N PRO A 300 -17.65 15.77 17.13
CA PRO A 300 -16.99 15.29 18.35
C PRO A 300 -16.46 13.84 18.26
N HIS A 301 -16.88 13.08 17.25
CA HIS A 301 -16.51 11.68 17.05
C HIS A 301 -15.56 11.47 15.87
N ALA A 302 -15.39 12.49 15.02
CA ALA A 302 -14.56 12.45 13.84
C ALA A 302 -13.09 12.80 14.14
N THR A 303 -12.17 12.15 13.44
CA THR A 303 -10.74 12.51 13.39
C THR A 303 -10.37 12.84 11.95
N ARG A 304 -9.61 13.91 11.71
CA ARG A 304 -9.14 14.24 10.36
C ARG A 304 -8.04 13.29 9.92
N ILE A 305 -8.09 12.86 8.67
CA ILE A 305 -7.10 11.96 8.07
C ILE A 305 -6.73 12.40 6.66
N ALA A 306 -5.52 12.07 6.27
CA ALA A 306 -4.95 12.29 4.94
C ALA A 306 -4.99 10.97 4.14
N VAL A 307 -6.10 10.68 3.46
CA VAL A 307 -6.29 9.42 2.71
C VAL A 307 -5.34 9.42 1.51
N SER A 308 -4.26 8.65 1.61
CA SER A 308 -3.14 8.70 0.68
C SER A 308 -3.06 7.42 -0.15
N PRO A 309 -2.98 7.49 -1.49
CA PRO A 309 -2.70 6.31 -2.32
C PRO A 309 -1.35 5.68 -1.97
N VAL A 310 -1.26 4.36 -2.07
CA VAL A 310 -0.01 3.62 -1.83
C VAL A 310 0.53 3.12 -3.15
N PHE A 311 1.72 3.61 -3.51
CA PHE A 311 2.40 3.27 -4.75
C PHE A 311 3.32 2.05 -4.60
N PRO A 312 3.57 1.32 -5.70
CA PRO A 312 4.53 0.23 -5.71
C PRO A 312 5.95 0.73 -5.44
N VAL A 313 6.76 -0.12 -4.81
CA VAL A 313 8.17 0.16 -4.56
C VAL A 313 8.97 -0.21 -5.81
N THR A 314 9.44 0.79 -6.57
CA THR A 314 9.98 0.61 -7.93
C THR A 314 11.21 -0.29 -8.04
N TYR A 315 11.96 -0.47 -6.95
CA TYR A 315 13.10 -1.40 -6.90
C TYR A 315 12.74 -2.81 -6.41
N LEU A 316 11.50 -3.04 -5.97
CA LEU A 316 10.98 -4.36 -5.55
C LEU A 316 9.90 -4.90 -6.49
N GLU A 317 9.17 -4.02 -7.16
CA GLU A 317 8.03 -4.35 -7.99
C GLU A 317 8.25 -3.86 -9.42
N ASN A 318 7.86 -4.68 -10.40
CA ASN A 318 7.88 -4.25 -11.79
C ASN A 318 6.79 -3.20 -12.01
N VAL A 319 7.20 -1.97 -12.30
CA VAL A 319 6.31 -0.84 -12.65
C VAL A 319 6.39 -0.47 -14.13
N THR A 320 7.30 -1.11 -14.87
CA THR A 320 7.54 -0.87 -16.29
C THR A 320 6.34 -1.36 -17.09
N GLU A 321 5.86 -0.53 -18.01
CA GLU A 321 4.87 -1.01 -18.98
C GLU A 321 5.54 -1.92 -20.01
N GLY A 322 4.89 -3.02 -20.37
CA GLY A 322 5.43 -3.95 -21.38
C GLY A 322 5.74 -3.30 -22.73
N SER A 323 5.08 -2.18 -23.05
CA SER A 323 5.39 -1.34 -24.21
C SER A 323 6.78 -0.69 -24.11
N LEU A 324 7.12 -0.12 -22.96
CA LEU A 324 8.44 0.46 -22.68
C LEU A 324 9.51 -0.63 -22.60
N GLU A 325 9.21 -1.77 -21.97
CA GLU A 325 10.12 -2.91 -21.93
C GLU A 325 10.43 -3.43 -23.34
N THR A 326 9.42 -3.49 -24.22
CA THR A 326 9.60 -3.81 -25.64
C THR A 326 10.42 -2.75 -26.37
N MET A 327 10.22 -1.46 -26.08
CA MET A 327 11.00 -0.38 -26.68
C MET A 327 12.47 -0.40 -26.22
N LEU A 328 12.73 -0.63 -24.93
CA LEU A 328 14.08 -0.74 -24.36
C LEU A 328 14.81 -1.98 -24.89
N SER A 329 14.10 -3.11 -25.04
CA SER A 329 14.66 -4.35 -25.58
C SER A 329 14.97 -4.25 -27.08
N ASN A 330 14.24 -3.40 -27.80
CA ASN A 330 14.43 -3.15 -29.22
C ASN A 330 15.32 -1.93 -29.51
N ALA A 331 15.83 -1.24 -28.49
CA ALA A 331 16.71 -0.10 -28.68
C ALA A 331 18.05 -0.59 -29.28
N PRO A 332 18.53 0.00 -30.39
CA PRO A 332 19.85 -0.35 -30.91
C PRO A 332 20.91 -0.01 -29.85
N PRO A 333 21.99 -0.81 -29.73
CA PRO A 333 23.07 -0.48 -28.80
C PRO A 333 23.61 0.91 -29.13
N GLY A 334 23.52 1.83 -28.16
CA GLY A 334 24.00 3.18 -28.33
C GLY A 334 25.52 3.22 -28.55
N PRO A 335 26.05 4.24 -29.24
CA PRO A 335 27.47 4.32 -29.58
C PRO A 335 28.43 4.43 -28.37
N ASN A 336 27.90 4.57 -27.15
CA ASN A 336 28.66 4.68 -25.91
C ASN A 336 28.20 3.66 -24.83
N SER A 337 27.94 2.41 -25.19
CA SER A 337 28.01 1.31 -24.21
C SER A 337 29.47 0.95 -23.94
N GLY A 338 30.25 1.95 -23.52
CA GLY A 338 31.51 1.74 -22.83
C GLY A 338 31.17 1.16 -21.47
N SER A 339 31.65 -0.06 -21.24
CA SER A 339 31.58 -0.75 -19.96
C SER A 339 32.08 0.16 -18.83
N CYS A 340 31.15 0.73 -18.06
CA CYS A 340 31.43 1.15 -16.70
C CYS A 340 31.53 -0.14 -15.89
N GLY A 341 32.73 -0.74 -15.88
CA GLY A 341 33.03 -1.96 -15.15
C GLY A 341 32.71 -1.78 -13.68
N LEU A 342 31.58 -2.33 -13.25
CA LEU A 342 31.43 -2.74 -11.86
C LEU A 342 32.33 -3.97 -11.66
N PRO A 343 33.10 -4.03 -10.55
CA PRO A 343 34.01 -5.15 -10.33
C PRO A 343 33.25 -6.46 -10.25
N GLU A 344 33.65 -7.42 -11.09
CA GLU A 344 33.13 -8.78 -11.11
C GLU A 344 33.34 -9.45 -9.74
N VAL A 345 32.25 -9.94 -9.15
CA VAL A 345 32.31 -10.87 -8.02
C VAL A 345 32.63 -12.25 -8.61
N PRO A 346 33.77 -12.89 -8.28
CA PRO A 346 34.10 -14.20 -8.84
C PRO A 346 33.26 -15.28 -8.15
N GLY A 347 32.60 -16.11 -8.96
CA GLY A 347 32.19 -17.44 -8.53
C GLY A 347 30.68 -17.69 -8.46
N VAL A 348 30.02 -17.73 -9.63
CA VAL A 348 28.96 -18.72 -9.86
C VAL A 348 29.06 -19.21 -11.30
N SER A 349 29.67 -20.37 -11.46
CA SER A 349 29.69 -21.11 -12.71
C SER A 349 28.30 -21.65 -13.01
N SER A 350 27.68 -21.17 -14.09
CA SER A 350 26.63 -21.93 -14.78
C SER A 350 26.83 -21.83 -16.29
N THR A 351 27.42 -22.89 -16.81
CA THR A 351 27.54 -23.21 -18.23
C THR A 351 26.16 -23.30 -18.87
N GLN A 352 25.81 -22.38 -19.78
CA GLN A 352 24.89 -22.68 -20.90
C GLN A 352 25.28 -21.88 -22.15
N ASN A 353 25.54 -22.62 -23.22
CA ASN A 353 25.82 -22.19 -24.58
C ASN A 353 24.87 -21.08 -25.07
N ARG A 354 25.44 -20.01 -25.61
CA ARG A 354 24.72 -19.02 -26.43
C ARG A 354 24.95 -19.34 -27.90
N ASP A 355 23.99 -20.05 -28.50
CA ASP A 355 23.82 -20.07 -29.95
C ASP A 355 22.91 -18.91 -30.36
N ASN A 356 23.42 -18.09 -31.30
CA ASN A 356 22.73 -17.00 -31.95
C ASN A 356 21.48 -17.51 -32.71
N ALA A 357 20.28 -17.19 -32.22
CA ALA A 357 19.03 -17.35 -32.97
C ALA A 357 18.35 -16.00 -33.16
N ALA A 358 18.33 -15.51 -34.42
CA ALA A 358 17.62 -14.32 -34.84
C ALA A 358 16.13 -14.40 -34.45
N HIS A 359 15.65 -13.45 -33.65
CA HIS A 359 14.29 -13.45 -33.12
C HIS A 359 13.27 -13.17 -34.23
N GLN A 360 12.46 -14.17 -34.59
CA GLN A 360 11.40 -14.02 -35.58
C GLN A 360 10.26 -13.12 -35.04
N PRO A 361 9.63 -12.27 -35.88
CA PRO A 361 8.54 -11.41 -35.46
C PRO A 361 7.32 -12.25 -35.01
N ARG A 362 6.65 -11.80 -33.94
CA ARG A 362 5.51 -12.47 -33.29
C ARG A 362 4.23 -11.65 -33.37
N CYS A 363 3.07 -12.31 -33.28
CA CYS A 363 1.77 -11.65 -33.23
C CYS A 363 1.61 -10.83 -31.95
N SER A 364 1.19 -9.57 -32.08
CA SER A 364 0.99 -8.63 -30.95
C SER A 364 -0.13 -9.02 -29.99
N ARG A 365 -1.00 -9.97 -30.37
CA ARG A 365 -2.14 -10.42 -29.57
C ARG A 365 -1.86 -11.76 -28.88
N CYS A 366 -1.49 -12.78 -29.64
CA CYS A 366 -1.34 -14.15 -29.13
C CYS A 366 0.11 -14.63 -29.01
N GLY A 367 1.09 -13.83 -29.46
CA GLY A 367 2.51 -14.18 -29.38
C GLY A 367 2.98 -15.26 -30.36
N SER A 368 2.10 -15.84 -31.17
CA SER A 368 2.47 -16.89 -32.14
C SER A 368 3.26 -16.33 -33.33
N THR A 369 4.11 -17.16 -33.93
CA THR A 369 4.74 -16.92 -35.23
C THR A 369 3.71 -17.12 -36.33
N GLY A 370 3.59 -16.19 -37.28
CA GLY A 370 2.61 -16.28 -38.36
C GLY A 370 2.89 -17.45 -39.31
N LYS A 371 1.86 -18.17 -39.76
CA LYS A 371 1.96 -19.23 -40.78
C LYS A 371 1.20 -18.76 -42.05
N PRO A 372 1.85 -18.40 -43.18
CA PRO A 372 3.29 -18.36 -43.49
C PRO A 372 4.00 -17.03 -43.14
N LYS A 373 3.27 -15.93 -42.89
CA LYS A 373 3.80 -14.62 -42.50
C LYS A 373 2.82 -13.92 -41.55
N LEU A 374 3.28 -12.89 -40.83
CA LEU A 374 2.40 -12.01 -40.07
C LEU A 374 1.83 -10.90 -40.96
N LEU A 375 0.57 -10.57 -40.77
CA LEU A 375 -0.13 -9.45 -41.37
C LEU A 375 0.22 -8.17 -40.62
N GLN A 376 0.54 -7.09 -41.34
CA GLN A 376 0.72 -5.78 -40.72
C GLN A 376 -0.61 -5.03 -40.67
N CYS A 377 -0.82 -4.24 -39.62
CA CYS A 377 -1.95 -3.32 -39.53
C CYS A 377 -1.92 -2.35 -40.72
N SER A 378 -2.98 -2.27 -41.50
CA SER A 378 -3.03 -1.43 -42.71
C SER A 378 -2.96 0.07 -42.44
N ILE A 379 -3.27 0.51 -41.22
CA ILE A 379 -3.30 1.92 -40.83
C ILE A 379 -1.91 2.38 -40.38
N CYS A 380 -1.33 1.70 -39.39
CA CYS A 380 -0.05 2.11 -38.81
C CYS A 380 1.17 1.43 -39.42
N GLN A 381 1.00 0.28 -40.10
CA GLN A 381 2.05 -0.60 -40.62
C GLN A 381 3.10 -1.11 -39.60
N VAL A 382 3.04 -0.68 -38.34
CA VAL A 382 3.96 -1.08 -37.26
C VAL A 382 3.59 -2.44 -36.65
N VAL A 383 2.32 -2.61 -36.26
CA VAL A 383 1.89 -3.78 -35.47
C VAL A 383 1.55 -4.97 -36.35
N LYS A 384 1.95 -6.18 -35.92
CA LYS A 384 1.84 -7.43 -36.68
C LYS A 384 0.90 -8.44 -36.01
N TYR A 385 0.09 -9.12 -36.81
CA TYR A 385 -0.91 -10.11 -36.36
C TYR A 385 -0.82 -11.41 -37.17
N CYS A 386 -1.11 -12.55 -36.54
CA CYS A 386 -1.16 -13.83 -37.26
C CYS A 386 -2.47 -14.02 -38.05
N SER A 387 -3.54 -13.31 -37.68
CA SER A 387 -4.84 -13.35 -38.35
C SER A 387 -5.63 -12.06 -38.15
N LYS A 388 -6.65 -11.84 -38.99
CA LYS A 388 -7.62 -10.74 -38.86
C LYS A 388 -8.41 -10.84 -37.55
N ASP A 389 -8.65 -12.04 -37.04
CA ASP A 389 -9.33 -12.25 -35.75
C ASP A 389 -8.48 -11.73 -34.59
N CYS A 390 -7.17 -11.99 -34.62
CA CYS A 390 -6.24 -11.43 -33.64
C CYS A 390 -6.16 -9.90 -33.71
N GLN A 391 -6.19 -9.32 -34.91
CA GLN A 391 -6.24 -7.87 -35.09
C GLN A 391 -7.55 -7.28 -34.53
N THR A 392 -8.69 -7.91 -34.81
CA THR A 392 -10.01 -7.44 -34.38
C THR A 392 -10.17 -7.55 -32.86
N ALA A 393 -9.68 -8.65 -32.27
CA ALA A 393 -9.66 -8.84 -30.83
C ALA A 393 -8.78 -7.78 -30.12
N ASP A 394 -7.67 -7.39 -30.75
CA ASP A 394 -6.75 -6.35 -30.26
C ASP A 394 -7.23 -4.92 -30.55
N TRP A 395 -8.25 -4.74 -31.38
CA TRP A 395 -8.65 -3.41 -31.84
C TRP A 395 -9.09 -2.47 -30.70
N LYS A 396 -9.73 -3.00 -29.65
CA LYS A 396 -10.18 -2.20 -28.50
C LYS A 396 -9.03 -1.47 -27.80
N THR A 397 -7.85 -2.09 -27.74
CA THR A 397 -6.63 -1.54 -27.14
C THR A 397 -5.78 -0.82 -28.18
N HIS A 398 -5.56 -1.44 -29.35
CA HIS A 398 -4.71 -0.90 -30.41
C HIS A 398 -5.22 0.43 -31.00
N LYS A 399 -6.55 0.63 -31.14
CA LYS A 399 -7.12 1.83 -31.77
C LYS A 399 -6.64 3.15 -31.17
N HIS A 400 -6.35 3.16 -29.86
CA HIS A 400 -5.92 4.36 -29.13
C HIS A 400 -4.50 4.79 -29.48
N ILE A 401 -3.65 3.85 -29.91
CA ILE A 401 -2.25 4.09 -30.25
C ILE A 401 -1.98 3.98 -31.77
N CYS A 402 -2.93 3.44 -32.53
CA CYS A 402 -2.78 3.14 -33.96
C CYS A 402 -2.38 4.37 -34.78
N LYS A 403 -3.06 5.50 -34.58
CA LYS A 403 -2.79 6.74 -35.33
C LYS A 403 -1.39 7.30 -35.04
N THR A 404 -1.02 7.36 -33.76
CA THR A 404 0.30 7.84 -33.30
C THR A 404 1.45 6.97 -33.80
N LEU A 405 1.22 5.66 -33.98
CA LEU A 405 2.22 4.76 -34.54
C LEU A 405 2.43 4.98 -36.03
N GLY A 406 1.38 5.31 -36.79
CA GLY A 406 1.49 5.59 -38.23
C GLY A 406 2.23 6.89 -38.55
N GLU A 407 2.04 7.93 -37.73
CA GLU A 407 2.69 9.25 -37.89
C GLU A 407 4.21 9.22 -37.67
N ARG A 408 4.77 8.14 -37.11
CA ARG A 408 6.22 7.99 -36.88
C ARG A 408 6.98 7.32 -38.03
N LEU A 409 6.26 6.85 -39.06
CA LEU A 409 6.84 6.18 -40.24
C LEU A 409 6.83 7.06 -41.51
N THR A 410 6.23 8.23 -41.45
CA THR A 410 6.29 9.31 -42.45
C THR A 410 7.18 10.43 -41.94
#